data_AF-A0A7C1DF72-F1
#
_entry.id   AF-A0A7C1DF72-F1
#
_cell.length_a   1.000
_cell.length_b   1.000
_cell.length_c   1.000
_cell.angle_alpha   90.00
_cell.angle_beta   90.00
_cell.angle_gamma   90.00
#
_symmetry.space_group_name_H-M   'P 1'
#
loop_
_entity.id
_entity.type
_entity.pdbx_description
1 polymer ?
#
loop_
_entity_poly.entity_id
_entity_poly.type
_entity_poly.pdbx_seq_one_letter_code
_entity_poly.pdbx_strand_id
1 'polypeptide(L)'
;FTVHIGASDVAVTGIPPQFMTYTLLMPPGSPESDAELLIRSISGTAESLGITIVGGHTGWYGAVTVPIVGGVTVWGIADRDAWISPGGARDGDVLLMTKGPAIEAAALLGILYRDRIGDRMDPALLDRVIRRTDEITVVEDALSAFSAGGVHAMHDATEGGVLGGLWEMHAASGIPVYADLDNVPVPEDIASLAGALGFDPWLAISEGTLLAAVDPGSVQAVLTTWEGLGIPGFVLGRFDASLGRNTLKQNGKTGALPDPQEDPFWKLFFAGLPG
;
A
#
# COMPACT_ATOMS: atom_id res chain seq x y z
N PHE A 1 2.87 8.20 7.97
CA PHE A 1 2.97 6.81 7.46
C PHE A 1 2.60 5.77 8.49
N THR A 2 3.26 5.68 9.66
CA THR A 2 3.05 4.55 10.58
C THR A 2 1.60 4.30 11.02
N VAL A 3 0.77 5.34 11.18
CA VAL A 3 -0.65 5.17 11.46
C VAL A 3 -1.35 4.46 10.29
N HIS A 4 -1.10 4.91 9.05
CA HIS A 4 -1.71 4.35 7.85
C HIS A 4 -1.32 2.90 7.62
N ILE A 5 -0.05 2.52 7.80
CA ILE A 5 0.41 1.13 7.61
C ILE A 5 -0.45 0.15 8.44
N GLY A 6 -0.52 0.36 9.76
CA GLY A 6 -1.34 -0.53 10.60
C GLY A 6 -2.85 -0.34 10.41
N ALA A 7 -3.30 0.85 10.00
CA ALA A 7 -4.72 1.12 9.74
C ALA A 7 -5.20 0.44 8.45
N SER A 8 -4.37 0.39 7.42
CA SER A 8 -4.60 -0.28 6.15
C SER A 8 -4.80 -1.78 6.37
N ASP A 9 -3.92 -2.44 7.15
CA ASP A 9 -4.05 -3.85 7.54
C ASP A 9 -5.41 -4.19 8.15
N VAL A 10 -5.99 -3.29 8.94
CA VAL A 10 -7.33 -3.48 9.51
C VAL A 10 -8.40 -3.18 8.46
N ALA A 11 -8.26 -2.09 7.70
CA ALA A 11 -9.23 -1.66 6.70
C ALA A 11 -9.42 -2.69 5.57
N VAL A 12 -8.38 -3.41 5.16
CA VAL A 12 -8.48 -4.48 4.14
C VAL A 12 -9.31 -5.68 4.60
N THR A 13 -9.67 -5.76 5.89
CA THR A 13 -10.66 -6.73 6.39
C THR A 13 -12.10 -6.22 6.30
N GLY A 14 -12.30 -5.01 5.76
CA GLY A 14 -13.60 -4.31 5.74
C GLY A 14 -13.95 -3.64 7.07
N ILE A 15 -13.06 -3.70 8.06
CA ILE A 15 -13.29 -3.17 9.40
C ILE A 15 -12.64 -1.78 9.52
N PRO A 16 -13.37 -0.75 9.97
CA PRO A 16 -12.75 0.54 10.26
C PRO A 16 -11.71 0.40 11.39
N PRO A 17 -10.49 0.92 11.22
CA PRO A 17 -9.54 1.00 12.32
C PRO A 17 -10.08 1.98 13.38
N GLN A 18 -10.11 1.57 14.65
CA GLN A 18 -10.73 2.36 15.73
C GLN A 18 -9.76 2.68 16.87
N PHE A 19 -8.80 1.80 17.12
CA PHE A 19 -7.88 1.91 18.25
C PHE A 19 -6.47 1.61 17.80
N MET A 20 -5.50 2.28 18.42
CA MET A 20 -4.10 1.95 18.21
C MET A 20 -3.24 2.11 19.47
N THR A 21 -2.12 1.39 19.47
CA THR A 21 -0.96 1.67 20.31
C THR A 21 0.29 1.82 19.46
N TYR A 22 1.23 2.66 19.87
CA TYR A 22 2.52 2.77 19.18
C TYR A 22 3.69 2.90 20.17
N THR A 23 4.89 2.57 19.70
CA THR A 23 6.14 2.78 20.44
C THR A 23 7.04 3.75 19.69
N LEU A 24 7.30 4.94 20.24
CA LEU A 24 8.24 5.90 19.68
C LEU A 24 9.59 5.81 20.39
N LEU A 25 10.64 5.52 19.64
CA LEU A 25 12.00 5.40 20.16
C LEU A 25 12.87 6.50 19.57
N MET A 26 13.56 7.24 20.43
CA MET A 26 14.37 8.40 20.07
C MET A 26 15.86 8.16 20.40
N PRO A 27 16.80 8.70 19.61
CA PRO A 27 18.21 8.78 19.99
C PRO A 27 18.44 9.69 21.20
N PRO A 28 19.36 9.37 22.12
CA PRO A 28 19.73 10.27 23.21
C PRO A 28 20.22 11.62 22.67
N GLY A 29 19.79 12.72 23.30
CA GLY A 29 20.16 14.07 22.88
C GLY A 29 19.32 14.64 21.73
N SER A 30 18.35 13.89 21.18
CA SER A 30 17.37 14.44 20.25
C SER A 30 16.60 15.61 20.89
N PRO A 31 16.42 16.73 20.15
CA PRO A 31 15.57 17.84 20.58
C PRO A 31 14.15 17.37 20.95
N GLU A 32 13.59 17.93 22.00
CA GLU A 32 12.19 17.66 22.40
C GLU A 32 11.21 18.08 21.29
N SER A 33 11.54 19.11 20.52
CA SER A 33 10.78 19.56 19.35
C SER A 33 10.61 18.47 18.29
N ASP A 34 11.58 17.58 18.14
CA ASP A 34 11.51 16.50 17.15
C ASP A 34 10.51 15.43 17.59
N ALA A 35 10.54 15.08 18.88
CA ALA A 35 9.55 14.18 19.47
C ALA A 35 8.14 14.80 19.40
N GLU A 36 8.00 16.09 19.72
CA GLU A 36 6.73 16.81 19.62
C GLU A 36 6.18 16.79 18.20
N LEU A 37 7.03 17.05 17.20
CA LEU A 37 6.65 17.01 15.77
C LEU A 37 6.09 15.63 15.38
N LEU A 38 6.80 14.56 15.73
CA LEU A 38 6.40 13.18 15.42
C LEU A 38 5.09 12.82 16.13
N ILE A 39 4.96 13.14 17.42
CA ILE A 39 3.76 12.85 18.20
C ILE A 39 2.56 13.63 17.65
N ARG A 40 2.71 14.92 17.31
CA ARG A 40 1.64 15.71 16.70
C ARG A 40 1.22 15.14 15.34
N SER A 41 2.17 14.69 14.52
CA SER A 41 1.87 14.06 13.24
C SER A 41 1.09 12.75 13.44
N ILE A 42 1.54 11.87 14.33
CA ILE A 42 0.85 10.60 14.65
C ILE A 42 -0.57 10.88 15.18
N SER A 43 -0.70 11.82 16.13
CA SER A 43 -1.98 12.18 16.73
C SER A 43 -2.94 12.75 15.70
N GLY A 44 -2.49 13.66 14.84
CA GLY A 44 -3.32 14.27 13.80
C GLY A 44 -3.79 13.25 12.76
N THR A 45 -2.92 12.34 12.34
CA THR A 45 -3.30 11.26 11.41
C THR A 45 -4.29 10.29 12.05
N ALA A 46 -4.07 9.88 13.30
CA ALA A 46 -5.02 9.02 14.02
C ALA A 46 -6.39 9.69 14.15
N GLU A 47 -6.42 10.97 14.53
CA GLU A 47 -7.67 11.75 14.61
C GLU A 47 -8.39 11.83 13.26
N SER A 48 -7.68 12.09 12.16
CA SER A 48 -8.28 12.16 10.82
C SER A 48 -8.93 10.85 10.35
N LEU A 49 -8.46 9.71 10.87
CA LEU A 49 -8.99 8.38 10.57
C LEU A 49 -10.03 7.91 11.61
N GLY A 50 -10.32 8.73 12.63
CA GLY A 50 -11.20 8.34 13.73
C GLY A 50 -10.60 7.30 14.69
N ILE A 51 -9.27 7.15 14.70
CA ILE A 51 -8.54 6.20 15.52
C ILE A 51 -8.21 6.82 16.88
N THR A 52 -8.56 6.13 17.95
CA THR A 52 -8.17 6.49 19.32
C THR A 52 -6.83 5.85 19.69
N ILE A 53 -5.84 6.65 20.05
CA ILE A 53 -4.59 6.17 20.63
C ILE A 53 -4.84 5.82 22.10
N VAL A 54 -4.89 4.53 22.44
CA VAL A 54 -5.27 4.06 23.79
C VAL A 54 -4.08 3.76 24.69
N GLY A 55 -2.87 3.78 24.14
CA GLY A 55 -1.64 3.52 24.89
C GLY A 55 -0.42 3.50 23.99
N GLY A 56 0.74 3.24 24.60
CA GLY A 56 2.00 3.20 23.88
C GLY A 56 3.19 3.34 24.79
N HIS A 57 4.35 3.53 24.18
CA HIS A 57 5.61 3.77 24.87
C HIS A 57 6.40 4.86 24.17
N THR A 58 7.11 5.69 24.91
CA THR A 58 8.07 6.65 24.35
C THR A 58 9.34 6.62 25.17
N GLY A 59 10.49 6.51 24.52
CA GLY A 59 11.76 6.42 25.23
C GLY A 59 12.98 6.79 24.39
N TRP A 60 14.06 7.16 25.10
CA TRP A 60 15.34 7.52 24.51
C TRP A 60 16.37 6.43 24.80
N TYR A 61 16.95 5.83 23.76
CA TYR A 61 17.78 4.63 23.91
C TYR A 61 19.07 4.74 23.10
N GLY A 62 20.22 4.47 23.72
CA GLY A 62 21.52 4.55 23.04
C GLY A 62 21.72 3.58 21.88
N ALA A 63 20.87 2.55 21.75
CA ALA A 63 20.85 1.64 20.60
C ALA A 63 20.10 2.21 19.38
N VAL A 64 19.36 3.31 19.56
CA VAL A 64 18.55 3.95 18.52
C VAL A 64 19.32 5.15 17.98
N THR A 65 19.65 5.11 16.69
CA THR A 65 20.48 6.12 16.02
C THR A 65 19.68 7.16 15.23
N VAL A 66 18.42 6.86 14.92
CA VAL A 66 17.43 7.77 14.31
C VAL A 66 16.07 7.58 14.98
N PRO A 67 15.20 8.60 15.05
CA PRO A 67 13.83 8.44 15.51
C PRO A 67 13.12 7.31 14.76
N ILE A 68 12.51 6.38 15.48
CA ILE A 68 11.85 5.21 14.89
C ILE A 68 10.58 4.86 15.66
N VAL A 69 9.54 4.48 14.93
CA VAL A 69 8.39 3.81 15.54
C VAL A 69 8.72 2.33 15.63
N GLY A 70 9.01 1.84 16.84
CA GLY A 70 9.46 0.47 17.09
C GLY A 70 8.36 -0.59 16.94
N GLY A 71 7.11 -0.16 16.79
CA GLY A 71 5.97 -1.02 16.54
C GLY A 71 4.65 -0.26 16.66
N VAL A 72 3.66 -0.73 15.94
CA VAL A 72 2.27 -0.27 16.01
C VAL A 72 1.36 -1.48 16.13
N THR A 73 0.24 -1.31 16.83
CA THR A 73 -0.85 -2.28 16.82
C THR A 73 -2.12 -1.48 16.61
N VAL A 74 -2.90 -1.85 15.61
CA VAL A 74 -4.17 -1.20 15.27
C VAL A 74 -5.25 -2.28 15.28
N TRP A 75 -6.44 -1.94 15.75
CA TRP A 75 -7.57 -2.84 15.71
C TRP A 75 -8.90 -2.09 15.61
N GLY A 76 -9.91 -2.79 15.12
CA GLY A 76 -11.30 -2.36 15.08
C GLY A 76 -12.21 -3.44 15.67
N ILE A 77 -13.46 -3.07 15.92
CA ILE A 77 -14.51 -3.97 16.40
C ILE A 77 -15.50 -4.17 15.26
N ALA A 78 -15.82 -5.42 14.96
CA ALA A 78 -16.83 -5.79 13.99
C ALA A 78 -17.75 -6.89 14.54
N ASP A 79 -18.95 -6.98 13.96
CA ASP A 79 -19.80 -8.14 14.18
C ASP A 79 -19.15 -9.39 13.57
N ARG A 80 -19.48 -10.57 14.13
CA ARG A 80 -18.85 -11.86 13.77
C ARG A 80 -18.77 -12.14 12.27
N ASP A 81 -19.78 -11.70 11.52
CA ASP A 81 -19.94 -11.99 10.10
C ASP A 81 -19.80 -10.72 9.21
N ALA A 82 -19.35 -9.60 9.79
CA ALA A 82 -19.23 -8.30 9.13
C ALA A 82 -17.77 -7.95 8.81
N TRP A 83 -17.02 -8.90 8.26
CA TRP A 83 -15.61 -8.74 7.85
C TRP A 83 -15.25 -9.74 6.76
N ILE A 84 -14.14 -9.48 6.06
CA ILE A 84 -13.55 -10.38 5.06
C ILE A 84 -12.11 -10.72 5.41
N SER A 85 -11.68 -11.90 4.96
CA SER A 85 -10.29 -12.34 5.06
C SER A 85 -9.56 -12.09 3.74
N PRO A 86 -8.24 -11.79 3.77
CA PRO A 86 -7.41 -11.79 2.56
C PRO A 86 -7.45 -13.12 1.79
N GLY A 87 -7.75 -14.24 2.46
CA GLY A 87 -7.96 -15.56 1.83
C GLY A 87 -9.37 -15.82 1.30
N GLY A 88 -10.25 -14.82 1.30
CA GLY A 88 -11.65 -14.99 0.92
C GLY A 88 -11.95 -15.01 -0.58
N ALA A 89 -10.94 -14.80 -1.44
CA ALA A 89 -11.10 -14.76 -2.90
C ALA A 89 -11.72 -16.07 -3.43
N ARG A 90 -12.58 -15.94 -4.44
CA ARG A 90 -13.37 -17.03 -5.03
C ARG A 90 -13.06 -17.20 -6.51
N ASP A 91 -13.37 -18.39 -7.02
CA ASP A 91 -13.21 -18.67 -8.44
C ASP A 91 -14.14 -17.76 -9.27
N GLY A 92 -13.57 -17.10 -10.27
CA GLY A 92 -14.26 -16.13 -11.11
C GLY A 92 -14.30 -14.70 -10.56
N ASP A 93 -13.80 -14.43 -9.35
CA ASP A 93 -13.70 -13.06 -8.84
C ASP A 93 -12.85 -12.20 -9.76
N VAL A 94 -13.33 -10.99 -10.03
CA VAL A 94 -12.58 -9.96 -10.75
C VAL A 94 -11.61 -9.32 -9.77
N LEU A 95 -10.35 -9.23 -10.18
CA LEU A 95 -9.31 -8.57 -9.42
C LEU A 95 -9.27 -7.09 -9.81
N LEU A 96 -9.59 -6.23 -8.86
CA LEU A 96 -9.51 -4.78 -8.97
C LEU A 96 -8.27 -4.24 -8.27
N MET A 97 -7.83 -3.05 -8.70
CA MET A 97 -6.67 -2.36 -8.16
C MET A 97 -6.92 -0.83 -8.08
N THR A 98 -6.47 -0.18 -7.00
CA THR A 98 -6.53 1.29 -6.89
C THR A 98 -5.18 1.96 -7.20
N LYS A 99 -5.25 3.22 -7.70
CA LYS A 99 -4.17 4.22 -7.85
C LYS A 99 -2.95 3.88 -8.73
N GLY A 100 -2.65 2.62 -8.98
CA GLY A 100 -1.44 2.20 -9.69
C GLY A 100 -0.37 1.67 -8.73
N PRO A 101 0.77 1.19 -9.25
CA PRO A 101 1.83 0.60 -8.45
C PRO A 101 2.82 1.63 -7.87
N ALA A 102 3.64 1.21 -6.91
CA ALA A 102 4.73 1.97 -6.28
C ALA A 102 4.35 3.33 -5.68
N ILE A 103 3.14 3.49 -5.13
CA ILE A 103 2.69 4.76 -4.52
C ILE A 103 3.64 5.20 -3.40
N GLU A 104 3.89 4.32 -2.42
CA GLU A 104 4.83 4.58 -1.34
C GLU A 104 6.28 4.70 -1.83
N ALA A 105 6.78 3.70 -2.56
CA ALA A 105 8.16 3.69 -3.01
C ALA A 105 8.50 4.96 -3.79
N ALA A 106 7.62 5.39 -4.70
CA ALA A 106 7.86 6.58 -5.49
C ALA A 106 7.93 7.82 -4.59
N ALA A 107 6.92 8.04 -3.73
CA ALA A 107 6.87 9.21 -2.87
C ALA A 107 8.11 9.33 -1.96
N LEU A 108 8.48 8.24 -1.28
CA LEU A 108 9.61 8.24 -0.35
C LEU A 108 10.95 8.37 -1.07
N LEU A 109 11.14 7.67 -2.20
CA LEU A 109 12.37 7.81 -3.00
C LEU A 109 12.45 9.20 -3.65
N GLY A 110 11.33 9.79 -4.06
CA GLY A 110 11.27 11.15 -4.58
C GLY A 110 11.74 12.18 -3.55
N ILE A 111 11.36 12.03 -2.28
CA ILE A 111 11.87 12.86 -1.18
C ILE A 111 13.36 12.63 -0.99
N LEU A 112 13.77 11.36 -0.87
CA LEU A 112 15.14 10.99 -0.53
C LEU A 112 16.17 11.39 -1.60
N TYR A 113 15.77 11.31 -2.86
CA TYR A 113 16.62 11.59 -4.01
C TYR A 113 16.38 12.97 -4.62
N ARG A 114 15.56 13.83 -4.02
CA ARG A 114 15.15 15.13 -4.56
C ARG A 114 16.30 15.94 -5.15
N ASP A 115 17.39 16.07 -4.39
CA ASP A 115 18.56 16.85 -4.79
C ASP A 115 19.56 16.09 -5.68
N ARG A 116 19.28 14.81 -5.98
CA ARG A 116 20.17 13.89 -6.72
C ARG A 116 19.63 13.48 -8.10
N ILE A 117 18.36 13.77 -8.41
CA ILE A 117 17.70 13.35 -9.65
C ILE A 117 17.26 14.52 -10.55
N GLY A 118 17.62 15.76 -10.19
CA GLY A 118 17.14 16.98 -10.87
C GLY A 118 17.38 17.03 -12.39
N ASP A 119 18.45 16.41 -12.90
CA ASP A 119 18.74 16.37 -14.34
C ASP A 119 18.13 15.15 -15.07
N ARG A 120 17.55 14.21 -14.33
CA ARG A 120 17.07 12.91 -14.83
C ARG A 120 15.55 12.81 -14.89
N MET A 121 14.85 13.79 -14.32
CA MET A 121 13.40 13.81 -14.17
C MET A 121 12.90 15.25 -14.22
N ASP A 122 11.72 15.47 -14.80
CA ASP A 122 11.06 16.78 -14.79
C ASP A 122 10.74 17.20 -13.34
N PRO A 123 11.13 18.41 -12.89
CA PRO A 123 10.82 18.89 -11.54
C PRO A 123 9.33 18.86 -11.19
N ALA A 124 8.43 19.11 -12.15
CA ALA A 124 6.99 19.06 -11.92
C ALA A 124 6.49 17.62 -11.67
N LEU A 125 7.09 16.63 -12.35
CA LEU A 125 6.81 15.22 -12.07
C LEU A 125 7.37 14.81 -10.70
N LEU A 126 8.56 15.31 -10.32
CA LEU A 126 9.14 15.03 -9.00
C LEU A 126 8.26 15.58 -7.88
N ASP A 127 7.80 16.83 -8.02
CA ASP A 127 6.88 17.43 -7.05
C ASP A 127 5.55 16.66 -6.99
N ARG A 128 5.07 16.10 -8.11
CA ARG A 128 3.90 15.22 -8.12
C ARG A 128 4.15 13.94 -7.34
N VAL A 129 5.27 13.26 -7.56
CA VAL A 129 5.62 12.05 -6.82
C VAL A 129 5.69 12.33 -5.32
N ILE A 130 6.34 13.42 -4.90
CA ILE A 130 6.43 13.76 -3.48
C ILE A 130 5.05 14.00 -2.88
N ARG A 131 4.10 14.62 -3.60
CA ARG A 131 2.72 14.81 -3.11
C ARG A 131 1.94 13.51 -2.92
N ARG A 132 2.37 12.39 -3.54
CA ARG A 132 1.75 11.09 -3.33
C ARG A 132 1.95 10.55 -1.92
N THR A 133 2.72 11.21 -1.05
CA THR A 133 2.72 10.90 0.39
C THR A 133 1.33 10.91 1.01
N ASP A 134 0.43 11.73 0.48
CA ASP A 134 -0.97 11.83 0.92
C ASP A 134 -1.81 10.63 0.43
N GLU A 135 -1.30 9.87 -0.54
CA GLU A 135 -1.94 8.68 -1.10
C GLU A 135 -1.41 7.37 -0.47
N ILE A 136 -0.45 7.44 0.47
CA ILE A 136 0.14 6.29 1.19
C ILE A 136 -0.84 5.80 2.26
N THR A 137 -1.99 5.32 1.79
CA THR A 137 -3.03 4.67 2.57
C THR A 137 -4.06 4.01 1.66
N VAL A 138 -4.65 2.89 2.11
CA VAL A 138 -5.80 2.26 1.47
C VAL A 138 -7.06 2.26 2.34
N VAL A 139 -7.08 3.01 3.44
CA VAL A 139 -8.19 2.96 4.40
C VAL A 139 -9.52 3.34 3.74
N GLU A 140 -9.58 4.46 3.03
CA GLU A 140 -10.79 4.87 2.33
C GLU A 140 -11.12 3.94 1.15
N ASP A 141 -10.11 3.53 0.39
CA ASP A 141 -10.22 2.58 -0.71
C ASP A 141 -10.92 1.29 -0.27
N ALA A 142 -10.45 0.70 0.83
CA ALA A 142 -10.90 -0.60 1.32
C ALA A 142 -12.29 -0.50 1.97
N LEU A 143 -12.52 0.49 2.82
CA LEU A 143 -13.80 0.65 3.51
C LEU A 143 -14.93 1.02 2.54
N SER A 144 -14.64 1.83 1.53
CA SER A 144 -15.62 2.17 0.49
C SER A 144 -15.93 0.99 -0.42
N ALA A 145 -14.93 0.19 -0.81
CA ALA A 145 -15.13 -1.04 -1.56
C ALA A 145 -15.98 -2.06 -0.79
N PHE A 146 -15.63 -2.30 0.48
CA PHE A 146 -16.39 -3.19 1.35
C PHE A 146 -17.86 -2.74 1.51
N SER A 147 -18.08 -1.43 1.69
CA SER A 147 -19.41 -0.84 1.82
C SER A 147 -20.24 -0.93 0.53
N ALA A 148 -19.60 -0.88 -0.64
CA ALA A 148 -20.26 -1.08 -1.93
C ALA A 148 -20.79 -2.52 -2.12
N GLY A 149 -20.22 -3.48 -1.39
CA GLY A 149 -20.66 -4.87 -1.36
C GLY A 149 -20.04 -5.75 -2.46
N GLY A 150 -20.15 -7.07 -2.27
CA GLY A 150 -19.64 -8.07 -3.21
C GLY A 150 -18.12 -8.23 -3.24
N VAL A 151 -17.40 -7.66 -2.27
CA VAL A 151 -15.96 -7.88 -2.09
C VAL A 151 -15.75 -9.14 -1.26
N HIS A 152 -14.91 -10.05 -1.74
CA HIS A 152 -14.63 -11.33 -1.09
C HIS A 152 -13.28 -11.35 -0.35
N ALA A 153 -12.29 -10.61 -0.87
CA ALA A 153 -10.99 -10.43 -0.24
C ALA A 153 -10.39 -9.09 -0.64
N MET A 154 -9.56 -8.52 0.23
CA MET A 154 -8.70 -7.38 -0.10
C MET A 154 -7.30 -7.59 0.46
N HIS A 155 -6.34 -6.91 -0.14
CA HIS A 155 -4.95 -6.85 0.30
C HIS A 155 -4.34 -5.52 -0.14
N ASP A 156 -3.55 -4.88 0.70
CA ASP A 156 -2.73 -3.73 0.32
C ASP A 156 -1.41 -4.20 -0.32
N ALA A 157 -0.93 -3.48 -1.33
CA ALA A 157 0.27 -3.88 -2.06
C ALA A 157 1.54 -3.36 -1.35
N THR A 158 1.77 -3.78 -0.10
CA THR A 158 2.94 -3.38 0.71
C THR A 158 4.23 -4.03 0.20
N GLU A 159 5.01 -4.74 1.03
CA GLU A 159 6.33 -5.23 0.64
C GLU A 159 6.26 -6.22 -0.54
N GLY A 160 7.09 -6.01 -1.56
CA GLY A 160 7.01 -6.76 -2.82
C GLY A 160 5.96 -6.21 -3.81
N GLY A 161 5.28 -5.13 -3.44
CA GLY A 161 4.38 -4.37 -4.29
C GLY A 161 3.17 -5.15 -4.76
N VAL A 162 2.69 -4.79 -5.95
CA VAL A 162 1.49 -5.43 -6.54
C VAL A 162 1.74 -6.91 -6.76
N LEU A 163 2.90 -7.31 -7.31
CA LEU A 163 3.16 -8.71 -7.58
C LEU A 163 3.28 -9.55 -6.30
N GLY A 164 3.83 -8.98 -5.23
CA GLY A 164 3.82 -9.57 -3.88
C GLY A 164 2.39 -9.81 -3.39
N GLY A 165 1.55 -8.78 -3.38
CA GLY A 165 0.16 -8.89 -2.96
C GLY A 165 -0.66 -9.91 -3.77
N LEU A 166 -0.43 -10.00 -5.09
CA LEU A 166 -1.05 -11.06 -5.92
C LEU A 166 -0.64 -12.46 -5.49
N TRP A 167 0.63 -12.65 -5.15
CA TRP A 167 1.13 -13.92 -4.67
C TRP A 167 0.53 -14.27 -3.30
N GLU A 168 0.42 -13.30 -2.39
CA GLU A 168 -0.14 -13.49 -1.05
C GLU A 168 -1.64 -13.78 -1.09
N MET A 169 -2.41 -13.08 -1.93
CA MET A 169 -3.83 -13.38 -2.14
C MET A 169 -4.03 -14.79 -2.72
N HIS A 170 -3.17 -15.20 -3.66
CA HIS A 170 -3.18 -16.58 -4.15
C HIS A 170 -2.85 -17.58 -3.03
N ALA A 171 -1.77 -17.34 -2.28
CA ALA A 171 -1.32 -18.23 -1.22
C ALA A 171 -2.40 -18.39 -0.11
N ALA A 172 -3.13 -17.31 0.18
CA ALA A 172 -4.19 -17.31 1.19
C ALA A 172 -5.49 -17.98 0.69
N SER A 173 -5.88 -17.78 -0.56
CA SER A 173 -7.12 -18.33 -1.13
C SER A 173 -6.98 -19.73 -1.71
N GLY A 174 -5.78 -20.10 -2.15
CA GLY A 174 -5.52 -21.30 -2.95
C GLY A 174 -6.03 -21.22 -4.39
N ILE A 175 -6.54 -20.07 -4.84
CA ILE A 175 -7.07 -19.87 -6.19
C ILE A 175 -6.03 -19.14 -7.04
N PRO A 176 -5.60 -19.69 -8.18
CA PRO A 176 -4.67 -19.01 -9.06
C PRO A 176 -5.18 -17.67 -9.58
N VAL A 177 -4.28 -16.72 -9.78
CA VAL A 177 -4.60 -15.40 -10.33
C VAL A 177 -4.07 -15.26 -11.76
N TYR A 178 -4.89 -14.68 -12.64
CA TYR A 178 -4.45 -14.09 -13.89
C TYR A 178 -4.44 -12.57 -13.74
N ALA A 179 -3.29 -11.94 -13.92
CA ALA A 179 -3.15 -10.49 -13.92
C ALA A 179 -2.64 -9.99 -15.28
N ASP A 180 -3.21 -8.90 -15.79
CA ASP A 180 -2.84 -8.26 -17.03
C ASP A 180 -2.42 -6.82 -16.75
N LEU A 181 -1.11 -6.63 -16.57
CA LEU A 181 -0.52 -5.32 -16.24
C LEU A 181 -0.70 -4.32 -17.39
N ASP A 182 -0.93 -4.78 -18.62
CA ASP A 182 -1.16 -3.90 -19.78
C ASP A 182 -2.47 -3.11 -19.65
N ASN A 183 -3.40 -3.56 -18.79
CA ASN A 183 -4.69 -2.88 -18.56
C ASN A 183 -4.61 -1.77 -17.51
N VAL A 184 -3.51 -1.69 -16.75
CA VAL A 184 -3.35 -0.73 -15.67
C VAL A 184 -2.18 0.19 -15.99
N PRO A 185 -2.43 1.50 -16.21
CA PRO A 185 -1.35 2.43 -16.49
C PRO A 185 -0.48 2.62 -15.25
N VAL A 186 0.85 2.57 -15.43
CA VAL A 186 1.76 3.12 -14.43
C VAL A 186 1.67 4.65 -14.54
N PRO A 187 1.36 5.37 -13.45
CA PRO A 187 1.30 6.83 -13.50
C PRO A 187 2.62 7.44 -14.01
N GLU A 188 2.54 8.45 -14.87
CA GLU A 188 3.70 9.03 -15.56
C GLU A 188 4.80 9.52 -14.60
N ASP A 189 4.40 10.13 -13.49
CA ASP A 189 5.29 10.61 -12.44
C ASP A 189 6.05 9.45 -11.77
N ILE A 190 5.36 8.35 -11.48
CA ILE A 190 5.96 7.11 -10.96
C ILE A 190 6.86 6.46 -12.02
N ALA A 191 6.41 6.33 -13.27
CA ALA A 191 7.19 5.75 -14.35
C ALA A 191 8.48 6.53 -14.63
N SER A 192 8.42 7.86 -14.56
CA SER A 192 9.59 8.73 -14.74
C SER A 192 10.60 8.55 -13.60
N LEU A 193 10.14 8.50 -12.35
CA LEU A 193 11.03 8.22 -11.22
C LEU A 193 11.62 6.81 -11.28
N ALA A 194 10.81 5.80 -11.61
CA ALA A 194 11.23 4.42 -11.78
C ALA A 194 12.31 4.29 -12.86
N GLY A 195 12.16 4.99 -13.99
CA GLY A 195 13.19 5.08 -15.03
C GLY A 195 14.46 5.81 -14.57
N ALA A 196 14.31 6.89 -13.79
CA ALA A 196 15.44 7.63 -13.23
C ALA A 196 16.19 6.84 -12.15
N LEU A 197 15.54 5.99 -11.37
CA LEU A 197 16.21 5.22 -10.30
C LEU A 197 16.50 3.77 -10.68
N GLY A 198 15.90 3.27 -11.76
CA GLY A 198 16.14 1.92 -12.28
C GLY A 198 15.49 0.82 -11.45
N PHE A 199 14.24 1.00 -11.01
CA PHE A 199 13.46 -0.04 -10.32
C PHE A 199 12.19 -0.40 -11.10
N ASP A 200 11.65 -1.60 -10.85
CA ASP A 200 10.36 -2.02 -11.38
C ASP A 200 9.25 -1.58 -10.41
N PRO A 201 8.31 -0.71 -10.83
CA PRO A 201 7.25 -0.23 -9.95
C PRO A 201 6.30 -1.35 -9.49
N TRP A 202 6.15 -2.44 -10.24
CA TRP A 202 5.23 -3.52 -9.88
C TRP A 202 5.73 -4.39 -8.72
N LEU A 203 7.05 -4.34 -8.45
CA LEU A 203 7.73 -5.08 -7.39
C LEU A 203 8.04 -4.25 -6.15
N ALA A 204 7.97 -2.92 -6.26
CA ALA A 204 8.34 -2.02 -5.18
C ALA A 204 7.19 -1.80 -4.19
N ILE A 205 7.52 -1.60 -2.92
CA ILE A 205 6.56 -1.30 -1.86
C ILE A 205 5.54 -0.23 -2.28
N SER A 206 4.26 -0.50 -2.07
CA SER A 206 3.18 0.33 -2.59
C SER A 206 2.03 0.50 -1.58
N GLU A 207 2.34 0.78 -0.32
CA GLU A 207 1.33 1.30 0.62
C GLU A 207 0.62 2.49 -0.03
N GLY A 208 -0.72 2.41 -0.10
CA GLY A 208 -1.54 3.28 -0.95
C GLY A 208 -2.26 2.58 -2.10
N THR A 209 -1.87 1.36 -2.44
CA THR A 209 -2.48 0.57 -3.52
C THR A 209 -3.27 -0.59 -2.95
N LEU A 210 -4.57 -0.61 -3.20
CA LEU A 210 -5.45 -1.72 -2.79
C LEU A 210 -5.60 -2.72 -3.93
N LEU A 211 -5.58 -4.01 -3.61
CA LEU A 211 -6.03 -5.12 -4.43
C LEU A 211 -7.32 -5.68 -3.84
N ALA A 212 -8.33 -5.93 -4.68
CA ALA A 212 -9.62 -6.46 -4.23
C ALA A 212 -10.12 -7.57 -5.15
N ALA A 213 -10.52 -8.71 -4.56
CA ALA A 213 -11.25 -9.77 -5.23
C ALA A 213 -12.75 -9.48 -5.10
N VAL A 214 -13.42 -9.23 -6.23
CA VAL A 214 -14.79 -8.73 -6.27
C VAL A 214 -15.65 -9.62 -7.13
N ASP A 215 -16.86 -9.93 -6.65
CA ASP A 215 -17.90 -10.60 -7.42
C ASP A 215 -18.12 -9.87 -8.76
N PRO A 216 -18.16 -10.58 -9.90
CA PRO A 216 -18.33 -9.95 -11.22
C PRO A 216 -19.55 -9.03 -11.34
N GLY A 217 -20.64 -9.34 -10.63
CA GLY A 217 -21.86 -8.52 -10.61
C GLY A 217 -21.72 -7.23 -9.79
N SER A 218 -20.70 -7.12 -8.94
CA SER A 218 -20.48 -5.98 -8.03
C SER A 218 -19.36 -5.05 -8.48
N VAL A 219 -18.55 -5.44 -9.48
CA VAL A 219 -17.42 -4.65 -10.02
C VAL A 219 -17.80 -3.21 -10.34
N GLN A 220 -18.90 -3.00 -11.05
CA GLN A 220 -19.31 -1.66 -11.46
C GLN A 220 -19.68 -0.78 -10.25
N ALA A 221 -20.29 -1.37 -9.22
CA ALA A 221 -20.65 -0.63 -8.00
C ALA A 221 -19.40 -0.17 -7.24
N VAL A 222 -18.39 -1.04 -7.11
CA VAL A 222 -17.11 -0.71 -6.48
C VAL A 222 -16.38 0.38 -7.27
N LEU A 223 -16.23 0.22 -8.58
CA LEU A 223 -15.53 1.20 -9.43
C LEU A 223 -16.23 2.58 -9.42
N THR A 224 -17.57 2.62 -9.49
CA THR A 224 -18.32 3.88 -9.39
C THR A 224 -18.20 4.53 -8.01
N THR A 225 -18.11 3.72 -6.95
CA THR A 225 -17.86 4.24 -5.59
C THR A 225 -16.50 4.90 -5.50
N TRP A 226 -15.44 4.25 -5.97
CA TRP A 226 -14.10 4.83 -6.01
C TRP A 226 -14.02 6.07 -6.90
N GLU A 227 -14.65 6.05 -8.08
CA GLU A 227 -14.71 7.21 -8.97
C GLU A 227 -15.36 8.43 -8.28
N GLY A 228 -16.45 8.22 -7.53
CA GLY A 228 -17.12 9.27 -6.77
C GLY A 228 -16.26 9.87 -5.64
N LEU A 229 -15.28 9.12 -5.14
CA LEU A 229 -14.29 9.55 -4.14
C LEU A 229 -13.00 10.08 -4.78
N GLY A 230 -12.89 10.06 -6.11
CA GLY A 230 -11.67 10.45 -6.81
C GLY A 230 -10.52 9.44 -6.69
N ILE A 231 -10.82 8.19 -6.33
CA ILE A 231 -9.86 7.09 -6.24
C ILE A 231 -9.82 6.39 -7.61
N PRO A 232 -8.69 6.43 -8.36
CA PRO A 232 -8.59 5.73 -9.62
C PRO A 232 -8.67 4.22 -9.40
N GLY A 233 -9.63 3.54 -10.05
CA GLY A 233 -9.82 2.10 -9.97
C GLY A 233 -9.64 1.41 -11.33
N PHE A 234 -9.03 0.23 -11.33
CA PHE A 234 -8.74 -0.53 -12.55
C PHE A 234 -9.10 -2.00 -12.40
N VAL A 235 -9.46 -2.64 -13.52
CA VAL A 235 -9.55 -4.11 -13.60
C VAL A 235 -8.17 -4.64 -13.96
N LEU A 236 -7.52 -5.28 -12.99
CA LEU A 236 -6.19 -5.85 -13.16
C LEU A 236 -6.24 -7.29 -13.68
N GLY A 237 -7.31 -8.03 -13.38
CA GLY A 237 -7.38 -9.43 -13.78
C GLY A 237 -8.53 -10.20 -13.15
N ARG A 238 -8.27 -11.47 -12.82
CA ARG A 238 -9.25 -12.35 -12.16
C ARG A 238 -8.60 -13.51 -11.42
N PHE A 239 -9.32 -14.05 -10.45
CA PHE A 239 -9.05 -15.36 -9.86
C PHE A 239 -9.70 -16.45 -10.72
N ASP A 240 -8.95 -17.50 -11.04
CA ASP A 240 -9.35 -18.52 -12.01
C ASP A 240 -8.78 -19.89 -11.63
N ALA A 241 -9.64 -20.76 -11.09
CA ALA A 241 -9.29 -22.10 -10.64
C ALA A 241 -8.92 -23.06 -11.79
N SER A 242 -9.20 -22.68 -13.05
CA SER A 242 -8.82 -23.49 -14.22
C SER A 242 -7.35 -23.30 -14.60
N LEU A 243 -6.67 -22.25 -14.11
CA LEU A 243 -5.25 -22.06 -14.32
C LEU A 243 -4.46 -23.09 -13.51
N GLY A 244 -3.37 -23.60 -14.09
CA GLY A 244 -2.45 -24.48 -13.35
C GLY A 244 -1.51 -23.74 -12.39
N ARG A 245 -1.43 -22.40 -12.49
CA ARG A 245 -0.55 -21.52 -11.71
C ARG A 245 -0.92 -20.05 -11.92
N ASN A 246 -0.41 -19.19 -11.05
CA ASN A 246 -0.47 -17.75 -11.23
C ASN A 246 0.15 -17.32 -12.57
N THR A 247 -0.57 -16.48 -13.30
CA THR A 247 -0.25 -16.08 -14.66
C THR A 247 -0.21 -14.55 -14.76
N LEU A 248 0.82 -14.03 -15.40
CA LEU A 248 1.02 -12.59 -15.59
C LEU A 248 1.12 -12.28 -17.08
N LYS A 249 0.40 -11.25 -17.53
CA LYS A 249 0.58 -10.63 -18.84
C LYS A 249 1.19 -9.23 -18.66
N GLN A 250 2.28 -8.98 -19.38
CA GLN A 250 2.97 -7.70 -19.40
C GLN A 250 3.68 -7.51 -20.75
N ASN A 251 3.56 -6.33 -21.33
CA ASN A 251 4.09 -5.98 -22.65
C ASN A 251 3.65 -6.97 -23.74
N GLY A 252 2.38 -7.39 -23.70
CA GLY A 252 1.80 -8.36 -24.64
C GLY A 252 2.31 -9.80 -24.50
N LYS A 253 3.14 -10.10 -23.49
CA LYS A 253 3.65 -11.45 -23.23
C LYS A 253 3.00 -12.04 -21.98
N THR A 254 2.53 -13.27 -22.08
CA THR A 254 1.95 -14.02 -20.97
C THR A 254 2.94 -15.06 -20.44
N GLY A 255 3.15 -15.10 -19.14
CA GLY A 255 4.06 -16.02 -18.45
C GLY A 255 3.57 -16.37 -17.05
N ALA A 256 4.39 -17.10 -16.30
CA ALA A 256 4.14 -17.28 -14.87
C ALA A 256 4.27 -15.95 -14.14
N LEU A 257 3.44 -15.72 -13.12
CA LEU A 257 3.78 -14.73 -12.09
C LEU A 257 5.11 -15.16 -11.45
N PRO A 258 6.13 -14.29 -11.39
CA PRO A 258 7.37 -14.62 -10.73
C PRO A 258 7.14 -14.85 -9.23
N ASP A 259 7.97 -15.69 -8.61
CA ASP A 259 7.99 -15.81 -7.16
C ASP A 259 8.38 -14.46 -6.52
N PRO A 260 7.93 -14.17 -5.29
CA PRO A 260 8.31 -12.96 -4.57
C PRO A 260 9.82 -12.80 -4.53
N GLN A 261 10.29 -11.61 -4.88
CA GLN A 261 11.71 -11.24 -4.83
C GLN A 261 11.94 -10.22 -3.73
N GLU A 262 13.22 -9.93 -3.44
CA GLU A 262 13.58 -8.83 -2.57
C GLU A 262 13.03 -7.51 -3.12
N ASP A 263 12.36 -6.74 -2.26
CA ASP A 263 11.78 -5.46 -2.64
C ASP A 263 12.87 -4.48 -3.10
N PRO A 264 12.82 -3.98 -4.35
CA PRO A 264 13.85 -3.07 -4.87
C PRO A 264 13.92 -1.74 -4.11
N PHE A 265 12.87 -1.36 -3.38
CA PHE A 265 12.82 -0.16 -2.57
C PHE A 265 13.94 -0.13 -1.53
N TRP A 266 14.16 -1.20 -0.77
CA TRP A 266 15.07 -1.19 0.38
C TRP A 266 16.51 -0.88 -0.02
N LYS A 267 16.98 -1.48 -1.12
CA LYS A 267 18.31 -1.21 -1.66
C LYS A 267 18.50 0.26 -2.03
N LEU A 268 17.49 0.87 -2.66
CA LEU A 268 17.52 2.28 -3.02
C LEU A 268 17.41 3.18 -1.78
N PHE A 269 16.50 2.86 -0.87
CA PHE A 269 16.30 3.61 0.36
C PHE A 269 17.59 3.71 1.17
N PHE A 270 18.25 2.57 1.47
CA PHE A 270 19.49 2.57 2.24
C PHE A 270 20.67 3.21 1.48
N ALA A 271 20.72 3.11 0.15
CA ALA A 271 21.73 3.81 -0.65
C ALA A 271 21.49 5.33 -0.72
N GLY A 272 20.25 5.78 -0.47
CA GLY A 272 19.88 7.19 -0.48
C GLY A 272 20.19 7.91 0.84
N LEU A 273 20.18 7.20 1.98
CA LEU A 273 20.45 7.80 3.29
C LEU A 273 21.84 8.47 3.35
N PRO A 274 21.96 9.63 4.02
CA PRO A 274 23.27 10.21 4.30
C PRO A 274 24.08 9.27 5.18
N GLY A 275 25.34 9.03 4.79
CA GLY A 275 26.30 8.21 5.54
C GLY A 275 26.91 8.93 6.74
#